data_AF-A0A086CFF9-F1
#
_entry.id   AF-A0A086CFF9-F1
#
_cell.length_a   1.000
_cell.length_b   1.000
_cell.length_c   1.000
_cell.angle_alpha   90.00
_cell.angle_beta   90.00
_cell.angle_gamma   90.00
#
_symmetry.space_group_name_H-M   'P 1'
#
loop_
_entity.id
_entity.type
_entity.pdbx_description
1 polymer ?
#
loop_
_entity_poly.entity_id
_entity_poly.type
_entity_poly.pdbx_seq_one_letter_code
_entity_poly.pdbx_strand_id
1 'polypeptide(L)'
;MNKTTGTLYGISMGPGDPELITVKGKRLLEETPVLAFPTGILGKKGVAEEIISFWVDDKQIKLPLCFPYVKDKKQLREAWKKAALDIGNYLCKGIDVAFTC
;
A
#
# COMPACT_ATOMS: atom_id res chain seq x y z
N MET A 1 -25.12 6.02 1.07
CA MET A 1 -24.90 4.59 0.71
C MET A 1 -24.16 3.94 1.86
N ASN A 2 -24.77 2.97 2.55
CA ASN A 2 -24.07 2.20 3.58
C ASN A 2 -23.03 1.31 2.90
N LYS A 3 -21.78 1.74 2.91
CA LYS A 3 -20.67 1.01 2.31
C LYS A 3 -20.32 -0.14 3.26
N THR A 4 -20.75 -1.36 2.95
CA THR A 4 -20.46 -2.56 3.76
C THR A 4 -19.00 -3.01 3.60
N THR A 5 -18.32 -2.54 2.55
CA THR A 5 -16.93 -2.89 2.21
C THR A 5 -16.14 -1.62 1.84
N GLY A 6 -14.92 -1.51 2.33
CA GLY A 6 -13.98 -0.45 1.94
C GLY A 6 -13.58 -0.53 0.47
N THR A 7 -12.93 0.52 -0.02
CA THR A 7 -12.35 0.60 -1.35
C THR A 7 -10.84 0.40 -1.29
N LEU A 8 -10.32 -0.43 -2.19
CA LEU A 8 -8.90 -0.53 -2.47
C LEU A 8 -8.54 0.46 -3.57
N TYR A 9 -7.68 1.43 -3.27
CA TYR A 9 -7.10 2.34 -4.24
C TYR A 9 -5.70 1.85 -4.62
N GLY A 10 -5.49 1.51 -5.90
CA GLY A 10 -4.14 1.32 -6.43
C GLY A 10 -3.55 2.68 -6.82
N ILE A 11 -2.46 3.09 -6.18
CA ILE A 11 -1.86 4.40 -6.39
C ILE A 11 -0.41 4.23 -6.82
N SER A 12 -0.08 4.70 -8.04
CA SER A 12 1.31 4.77 -8.47
C SER A 12 2.03 5.93 -7.78
N MET A 13 3.22 5.66 -7.25
CA MET A 13 4.13 6.65 -6.64
C MET A 13 5.03 7.36 -7.66
N GLY A 14 4.86 7.06 -8.95
CA GLY A 14 5.80 7.50 -9.97
C GLY A 14 7.13 6.74 -9.93
N PRO A 15 8.15 7.18 -10.68
CA PRO A 15 9.39 6.43 -10.87
C PRO A 15 10.42 6.59 -9.73
N GLY A 16 10.17 7.46 -8.75
CA GLY A 16 11.09 7.68 -7.62
C GLY A 16 11.02 9.08 -7.01
N ASP A 17 10.88 10.12 -7.83
CA ASP A 17 10.75 11.50 -7.36
C ASP A 17 9.34 11.73 -6.78
N PRO A 18 9.20 12.13 -5.50
CA PRO A 18 7.90 12.37 -4.86
C PRO A 18 7.01 13.39 -5.58
N GLU A 19 7.56 14.33 -6.34
CA GLU A 19 6.78 15.32 -7.09
C GLU A 19 6.11 14.74 -8.35
N LEU A 20 6.51 13.54 -8.78
CA LEU A 20 5.95 12.87 -9.96
C LEU A 20 4.67 12.08 -9.67
N ILE A 21 4.19 12.10 -8.42
CA ILE A 21 2.85 11.57 -8.09
C ILE A 21 1.76 12.43 -8.73
N THR A 22 0.68 11.81 -9.18
CA THR A 22 -0.48 12.57 -9.68
C THR A 22 -1.20 13.30 -8.53
N VAL A 23 -1.84 14.43 -8.84
CA VAL A 23 -2.66 15.19 -7.88
C VAL A 23 -3.72 14.32 -7.20
N LYS A 24 -4.37 13.42 -7.96
CA LYS A 24 -5.36 12.48 -7.41
C LYS A 24 -4.71 11.42 -6.53
N GLY A 25 -3.52 10.92 -6.91
CA GLY A 25 -2.79 9.94 -6.13
C GLY A 25 -2.38 10.48 -4.76
N LYS A 26 -1.81 11.69 -4.73
CA LYS A 26 -1.47 12.38 -3.48
C LYS A 26 -2.69 12.56 -2.58
N ARG A 27 -3.79 13.10 -3.12
CA ARG A 27 -5.01 13.33 -2.34
C ARG A 27 -5.56 12.03 -1.73
N LEU A 28 -5.62 10.95 -2.52
CA LEU A 28 -6.06 9.65 -2.00
C LEU A 28 -5.09 9.08 -0.96
N LEU A 29 -3.79 9.27 -1.14
CA LEU A 29 -2.78 8.84 -0.18
C LEU A 29 -2.95 9.56 1.17
N GLU A 30 -3.22 10.86 1.16
CA GLU A 30 -3.47 11.68 2.37
C GLU A 30 -4.79 11.33 3.07
N GLU A 31 -5.86 11.05 2.29
CA GLU A 31 -7.21 10.81 2.83
C GLU A 31 -7.43 9.36 3.33
N THR A 32 -6.64 8.39 2.86
CA THR A 32 -6.91 6.96 3.11
C THR A 32 -6.34 6.51 4.45
N PRO A 33 -7.13 5.86 5.33
CA PRO A 33 -6.68 5.51 6.69
C PRO A 33 -5.61 4.41 6.76
N VAL A 34 -5.50 3.57 5.72
CA VAL A 34 -4.55 2.45 5.68
C VAL A 34 -3.68 2.54 4.43
N LEU A 35 -2.37 2.50 4.63
CA LEU A 35 -1.35 2.58 3.58
C LEU A 35 -0.64 1.24 3.45
N ALA A 36 -0.96 0.49 2.40
CA ALA A 36 -0.35 -0.78 2.08
C ALA A 36 0.78 -0.60 1.07
N PHE A 37 1.99 -1.05 1.38
CA PHE A 37 3.15 -0.85 0.52
C PHE A 37 4.10 -2.06 0.56
N PRO A 38 4.82 -2.38 -0.53
CA PRO A 38 5.89 -3.36 -0.50
C PRO A 38 6.96 -2.94 0.51
N THR A 39 7.20 -3.78 1.50
CA THR A 39 8.26 -3.52 2.50
C THR A 39 9.64 -3.66 1.86
N GLY A 40 10.62 -2.91 2.36
CA GLY A 40 12.01 -3.10 1.95
C GLY A 40 12.61 -4.40 2.49
N ILE A 41 13.80 -4.74 2.00
CA ILE A 41 14.50 -5.97 2.38
C ILE A 41 15.46 -5.69 3.54
N LEU A 42 15.72 -6.69 4.38
CA LEU A 42 16.77 -6.65 5.41
C LEU A 42 16.59 -5.49 6.41
N GLY A 43 15.34 -5.11 6.70
CA GLY A 43 15.04 -4.03 7.65
C GLY A 43 15.28 -2.62 7.11
N LYS A 44 15.56 -2.47 5.81
CA LYS A 44 15.59 -1.16 5.14
C LYS A 44 14.18 -0.78 4.68
N LYS A 45 13.93 0.53 4.55
CA LYS A 45 12.71 1.03 3.93
C LYS A 45 12.66 0.66 2.46
N GLY A 46 11.45 0.43 1.95
CA GLY A 46 11.23 0.28 0.51
C GLY A 46 11.15 1.64 -0.17
N VAL A 47 11.39 1.70 -1.49
CA VAL A 47 11.26 2.94 -2.28
C VAL A 47 9.88 3.58 -2.11
N ALA A 48 8.82 2.76 -2.16
CA ALA A 48 7.46 3.24 -1.92
C ALA A 48 7.30 3.84 -0.51
N GLU A 49 7.82 3.18 0.52
CA GLU A 49 7.78 3.69 1.91
C GLU A 49 8.52 5.03 2.07
N GLU A 50 9.64 5.20 1.39
CA GLU A 50 10.40 6.46 1.38
C GLU A 50 9.60 7.58 0.71
N ILE A 51 9.02 7.35 -0.47
CA ILE A 51 8.21 8.35 -1.18
C ILE A 51 6.95 8.71 -0.40
N ILE A 52 6.27 7.72 0.18
CA ILE A 52 5.06 7.92 0.97
C ILE A 52 5.34 8.85 2.16
N SER A 53 6.52 8.75 2.78
CA SER A 53 6.89 9.52 3.97
C SER A 53 6.88 11.05 3.79
N PHE A 54 6.90 11.54 2.55
CA PHE A 54 6.77 12.98 2.25
C PHE A 54 5.33 13.50 2.39
N TRP A 55 4.33 12.62 2.31
CA TRP A 55 2.93 13.00 2.13
C TRP A 55 2.00 12.48 3.23
N VAL A 56 2.51 11.67 4.17
CA VAL A 56 1.66 10.96 5.16
C VAL A 56 2.01 11.33 6.58
N ASP A 57 1.01 11.30 7.45
CA ASP A 57 1.15 11.58 8.88
C ASP A 57 1.13 10.29 9.73
N ASP A 58 1.40 10.44 11.03
CA ASP A 58 1.45 9.31 11.97
C ASP A 58 0.05 8.79 12.39
N LYS A 59 -1.04 9.36 11.87
CA LYS A 59 -2.40 8.91 12.18
C LYS A 59 -2.84 7.76 11.29
N GLN A 60 -2.18 7.58 10.14
CA GLN A 60 -2.49 6.52 9.18
C GLN A 60 -1.84 5.19 9.59
N ILE A 61 -2.55 4.09 9.38
CA ILE A 61 -2.03 2.74 9.63
C ILE A 61 -1.09 2.36 8.49
N LYS A 62 0.17 2.10 8.81
CA LYS A 62 1.18 1.59 7.86
C LYS A 62 1.10 0.06 7.80
N LEU A 63 0.81 -0.48 6.62
CA LEU A 63 0.68 -1.91 6.36
C LEU A 63 1.80 -2.39 5.40
N PRO A 64 2.98 -2.76 5.94
CA PRO A 64 4.07 -3.28 5.12
C PRO A 64 3.73 -4.69 4.59
N LEU A 65 3.87 -4.89 3.28
CA LEU A 65 3.59 -6.14 2.59
C LEU A 65 4.89 -6.81 2.15
N CYS A 66 5.12 -8.04 2.62
CA CYS A 66 6.35 -8.78 2.35
C CYS A 66 6.25 -9.59 1.05
N PHE A 67 7.09 -9.25 0.08
CA PHE A 67 7.22 -9.98 -1.18
C PHE A 67 8.63 -10.59 -1.29
N PRO A 68 8.75 -11.91 -1.52
CA PRO A 68 10.06 -12.55 -1.64
C PRO A 68 10.74 -12.17 -2.96
N TYR A 69 12.05 -11.96 -2.91
CA TYR A 69 12.89 -11.67 -4.08
C TYR A 69 13.29 -12.96 -4.79
N VAL A 70 12.30 -13.64 -5.36
CA VAL A 70 12.46 -14.95 -6.02
C VAL A 70 11.75 -14.96 -7.38
N LYS A 71 12.23 -15.78 -8.31
CA LYS A 71 11.54 -16.04 -9.60
C LYS A 71 10.48 -17.14 -9.49
N ASP A 72 10.44 -17.86 -8.37
CA ASP A 72 9.50 -18.95 -8.16
C ASP A 72 8.05 -18.43 -8.09
N LYS A 73 7.25 -18.81 -9.10
CA LYS A 73 5.88 -18.32 -9.25
C LYS A 73 4.97 -18.78 -8.10
N LYS A 74 5.23 -19.94 -7.50
CA LYS A 74 4.40 -20.48 -6.41
C LYS A 74 4.61 -19.64 -5.15
N GLN A 75 5.86 -19.36 -4.79
CA GLN A 75 6.22 -18.50 -3.67
C GLN A 75 5.66 -17.08 -3.84
N LEU A 76 5.81 -16.49 -5.04
CA LEU A 76 5.22 -15.19 -5.34
C LEU A 76 3.69 -15.19 -5.19
N ARG A 77 3.01 -16.23 -5.68
CA ARG A 77 1.55 -16.35 -5.55
C ARG A 77 1.10 -16.44 -4.10
N GLU A 78 1.80 -17.19 -3.27
CA GLU A 78 1.48 -17.27 -1.83
C GLU A 78 1.71 -15.93 -1.11
N ALA A 79 2.77 -15.18 -1.47
CA ALA A 79 2.98 -13.83 -0.95
C ALA A 79 1.84 -12.87 -1.34
N TRP A 80 1.40 -12.90 -2.60
CA TRP A 80 0.26 -12.09 -3.06
C TRP A 80 -1.06 -12.48 -2.38
N LYS A 81 -1.31 -13.78 -2.14
CA LYS A 81 -2.49 -14.22 -1.39
C LYS A 81 -2.47 -13.69 0.05
N LYS A 82 -1.32 -13.74 0.71
CA LYS A 82 -1.16 -13.18 2.06
C LYS A 82 -1.43 -11.68 2.07
N ALA A 83 -0.82 -10.93 1.15
CA ALA A 83 -1.04 -9.49 1.02
C ALA A 83 -2.52 -9.15 0.77
N ALA A 84 -3.19 -9.92 -0.09
CA ALA A 84 -4.62 -9.75 -0.36
C ALA A 84 -5.49 -10.02 0.88
N LEU A 85 -5.13 -11.03 1.70
CA LEU A 85 -5.81 -11.32 2.97
C LEU A 85 -5.61 -10.19 3.98
N ASP A 86 -4.37 -9.70 4.13
CA ASP A 86 -4.02 -8.61 5.05
C ASP A 86 -4.80 -7.33 4.70
N ILE A 87 -4.84 -6.95 3.42
CA ILE A 87 -5.67 -5.84 2.92
C ILE A 87 -7.17 -6.12 3.14
N GLY A 88 -7.61 -7.35 2.82
CA GLY A 88 -9.00 -7.78 2.94
C GLY A 88 -9.58 -7.62 4.35
N ASN A 89 -8.75 -7.81 5.39
CA ASN A 89 -9.13 -7.63 6.79
C ASN A 89 -9.53 -6.20 7.16
N TYR A 90 -9.10 -5.20 6.40
CA TYR A 90 -9.52 -3.80 6.53
C TYR A 90 -10.73 -3.51 5.67
N LEU A 91 -10.70 -3.95 4.41
CA LEU A 91 -11.80 -3.72 3.47
C LEU A 91 -13.12 -4.33 3.99
N CYS A 92 -13.11 -5.52 4.58
CA CYS A 92 -14.32 -6.14 5.14
C CYS A 92 -14.94 -5.38 6.32
N LYS A 93 -14.19 -4.44 6.93
CA LYS A 93 -14.64 -3.55 8.01
C LYS A 93 -15.12 -2.19 7.49
N GLY A 94 -15.22 -2.01 6.18
CA GLY A 94 -15.54 -0.72 5.57
C GLY A 94 -14.36 0.27 5.54
N ILE A 95 -13.15 -0.17 5.87
CA ILE A 95 -11.97 0.70 5.94
C ILE A 95 -11.30 0.71 4.57
N ASP A 96 -11.18 1.90 3.97
CA ASP A 96 -10.50 2.10 2.70
C ASP A 96 -8.97 1.88 2.85
N VAL A 97 -8.34 1.33 1.81
CA VAL A 97 -6.91 0.99 1.78
C VAL A 97 -6.27 1.54 0.51
N ALA A 98 -5.13 2.22 0.64
CA ALA A 98 -4.32 2.68 -0.48
C ALA A 98 -3.15 1.72 -0.64
N PHE A 99 -3.11 0.97 -1.74
CA PHE A 99 -1.99 0.13 -2.11
C PHE A 99 -1.07 0.89 -3.06
N THR A 100 0.14 1.19 -2.61
CA THR A 100 1.11 1.99 -3.35
C THR A 100 2.04 1.10 -4.18
N CYS A 101 2.25 1.47 -5.44
CA CYS A 101 3.12 0.77 -6.38
C CYS A 101 4.09 1.69 -7.12
#